data_AF-A0A7W3ZDC3-F1
#
_entry.id   AF-A0A7W3ZDC3-F1
#
_cell.length_a   1.000
_cell.length_b   1.000
_cell.length_c   1.000
_cell.angle_alpha   90.00
_cell.angle_beta   90.00
_cell.angle_gamma   90.00
#
_symmetry.space_group_name_H-M   'P 1'
#
loop_
_entity.id
_entity.type
_entity.pdbx_description
1 polymer ?
#
loop_
_entity_poly.entity_id
_entity_poly.type
_entity_poly.pdbx_seq_one_letter_code
_entity_poly.pdbx_strand_id
1 'polypeptide(L)'
;MRNQEYPEISRRKNGDRLIGIAGPLADDLYSAGTPPVWGLAKNPTPASRISEVKIGDQLQIQRLGSRWVAQDAQGVVGNLRWLPGDDGKTVVATGARIRLPLSGTFHVQRLLIDPNGVVKDIGGYVEPS
;
A
#
# COMPACT_ATOMS: atom_id res chain seq x y z
N MET A 1 -19.13 -2.23 3.13
CA MET A 1 -19.10 -1.08 2.20
C MET A 1 -18.72 -1.58 0.81
N ARG A 2 -19.41 -1.11 -0.23
CA ARG A 2 -19.08 -1.44 -1.63
C ARG A 2 -18.02 -0.42 -2.09
N ASN A 3 -16.98 -0.88 -2.78
CA ASN A 3 -15.88 -0.04 -3.27
C ASN A 3 -16.30 1.13 -4.19
N GLN A 4 -17.57 1.22 -4.59
CA GLN A 4 -18.14 2.28 -5.43
C GLN A 4 -18.38 3.62 -4.71
N GLU A 5 -18.27 3.68 -3.38
CA GLU A 5 -18.55 4.90 -2.60
C GLU A 5 -17.34 5.86 -2.48
N TYR A 6 -16.14 5.42 -2.89
CA TYR A 6 -14.94 6.24 -2.82
C TYR A 6 -14.68 7.03 -4.10
N PRO A 7 -14.18 8.28 -4.01
CA PRO A 7 -13.89 9.08 -5.18
C PRO A 7 -12.80 8.44 -6.05
N GLU A 8 -12.95 8.61 -7.36
CA GLU A 8 -11.93 8.24 -8.34
C GLU A 8 -10.80 9.28 -8.32
N ILE A 9 -9.60 8.82 -7.97
CA ILE A 9 -8.38 9.64 -7.94
C ILE A 9 -7.79 9.74 -9.35
N SER A 10 -7.76 8.61 -10.07
CA SER A 10 -7.29 8.58 -11.47
C SER A 10 -7.81 7.35 -12.20
N ARG A 11 -7.74 7.42 -13.54
CA ARG A 11 -8.08 6.33 -14.45
C ARG A 11 -6.92 6.04 -15.39
N ARG A 12 -6.61 4.76 -15.55
CA ARG A 12 -5.58 4.29 -16.48
C ARG A 12 -6.18 4.08 -17.87
N LYS A 13 -5.33 4.08 -18.91
CA LYS A 13 -5.74 3.85 -20.31
C LYS A 13 -6.44 2.51 -20.53
N ASN A 14 -6.13 1.49 -19.71
CA ASN A 14 -6.75 0.18 -19.77
C ASN A 14 -8.10 0.09 -19.02
N GLY A 15 -8.61 1.22 -18.51
CA GLY A 15 -9.87 1.29 -17.77
C GLY A 15 -9.76 0.98 -16.28
N ASP A 16 -8.59 0.56 -15.77
CA ASP A 16 -8.39 0.40 -14.33
C ASP A 16 -8.54 1.78 -13.63
N ARG A 17 -9.17 1.78 -12.46
CA ARG A 17 -9.43 2.99 -11.67
C ARG A 17 -8.68 2.92 -10.35
N LEU A 18 -8.01 4.01 -9.99
CA LEU A 18 -7.53 4.21 -8.64
C LEU A 18 -8.61 4.97 -7.87
N ILE A 19 -9.17 4.34 -6.86
CA ILE A 19 -10.17 4.93 -5.96
C ILE A 19 -9.56 5.04 -4.56
N GLY A 20 -10.02 5.99 -3.75
CA GLY A 20 -9.57 6.05 -2.37
C GLY A 20 -9.81 7.37 -1.66
N ILE A 21 -9.15 7.49 -0.51
CA ILE A 21 -9.10 8.71 0.28
C ILE A 21 -7.89 9.52 -0.17
N ALA A 22 -8.06 10.83 -0.36
CA ALA A 22 -6.93 11.74 -0.52
C ALA A 22 -6.13 11.75 0.79
N GLY A 23 -4.93 11.18 0.76
CA GLY A 23 -4.04 11.11 1.92
C GLY A 23 -3.01 12.26 1.92
N PRO A 24 -2.20 12.35 2.99
CA PRO A 24 -1.08 13.27 3.06
C PRO A 24 -0.09 13.03 1.90
N LEU A 25 0.75 14.03 1.63
CA LEU A 25 1.79 13.86 0.63
C LEU A 25 2.80 12.80 1.09
N ALA A 26 3.45 12.15 0.12
CA ALA A 26 4.44 11.12 0.39
C ALA A 26 5.55 11.62 1.33
N ASP A 27 5.96 12.88 1.14
CA ASP A 27 7.05 13.49 1.89
C ASP A 27 6.66 13.77 3.36
N ASP A 28 5.40 14.12 3.60
CA ASP A 28 4.85 14.28 4.95
C ASP A 28 4.87 12.93 5.68
N LEU A 29 4.45 11.87 4.98
CA LEU A 29 4.42 10.50 5.49
C LEU A 29 5.82 9.97 5.81
N TYR A 30 6.82 10.23 4.97
CA TYR A 30 8.20 9.88 5.29
C TYR A 30 8.73 10.66 6.49
N SER A 31 8.41 11.95 6.59
CA SER A 31 8.83 12.80 7.72
C SER A 31 8.19 12.36 9.03
N ALA A 32 6.95 11.87 8.98
CA ALA A 32 6.23 11.32 10.13
C ALA A 32 6.67 9.89 10.51
N GLY A 33 7.56 9.26 9.74
CA GLY A 33 7.97 7.88 9.98
C GLY A 33 6.92 6.84 9.60
N THR A 34 5.90 7.23 8.82
CA THR A 34 4.80 6.36 8.38
C THR A 34 4.86 6.14 6.86
N PRO A 35 5.82 5.36 6.34
CA PRO A 35 6.14 5.34 4.92
C PRO A 35 4.93 4.95 4.04
N PRO A 36 4.73 5.64 2.89
CA PRO A 36 3.64 5.34 1.98
C PRO A 36 3.85 4.01 1.23
N VAL A 37 2.75 3.35 0.91
CA VAL A 37 2.67 2.15 0.06
C VAL A 37 1.84 2.48 -1.17
N TRP A 38 2.38 2.21 -2.36
CA TRP A 38 1.72 2.50 -3.64
C TRP A 38 1.21 1.25 -4.36
N GLY A 39 1.47 0.07 -3.79
CA GLY A 39 1.10 -1.20 -4.38
C GLY A 39 1.84 -2.37 -3.74
N LEU A 40 1.49 -3.56 -4.20
CA LEU A 40 2.17 -4.82 -3.90
C LEU A 40 3.20 -5.18 -4.97
N ALA A 41 4.23 -5.91 -4.58
CA ALA A 41 5.17 -6.51 -5.52
C ALA A 41 4.43 -7.49 -6.45
N LYS A 42 4.82 -7.51 -7.72
CA LYS A 42 4.22 -8.44 -8.70
C LYS A 42 4.77 -9.87 -8.57
N ASN A 43 5.95 -10.02 -7.97
CA ASN A 43 6.64 -11.29 -7.81
C ASN A 43 7.07 -11.50 -6.35
N PRO A 44 6.56 -12.55 -5.68
CA PRO A 44 5.47 -13.43 -6.13
C PRO A 44 4.17 -12.64 -6.35
N THR A 45 3.30 -13.18 -7.21
CA THR A 45 1.97 -12.60 -7.48
C THR A 45 1.21 -12.44 -6.16
N PRO A 46 0.52 -11.31 -5.94
CA PRO A 46 -0.39 -11.17 -4.80
C PRO A 46 -1.41 -12.30 -4.75
N ALA A 47 -1.84 -12.67 -3.54
CA ALA A 47 -2.84 -13.70 -3.35
C ALA A 47 -4.18 -13.29 -3.99
N SER A 48 -4.94 -14.25 -4.49
CA SER A 48 -6.26 -14.01 -5.13
C SER A 48 -7.22 -13.21 -4.25
N ARG A 49 -7.11 -13.40 -2.93
CA ARG A 49 -7.88 -12.70 -1.91
C ARG A 49 -7.61 -11.21 -1.77
N ILE A 50 -6.62 -10.65 -2.48
CA ILE A 50 -6.50 -9.19 -2.62
C ILE A 50 -7.83 -8.58 -3.11
N SER A 51 -8.60 -9.34 -3.90
CA SER A 51 -9.95 -8.97 -4.36
C SER A 51 -10.95 -8.69 -3.23
N GLU A 52 -10.70 -9.18 -2.01
CA GLU A 52 -11.57 -9.00 -0.84
C GLU A 52 -11.21 -7.77 -0.01
N VAL A 53 -10.02 -7.20 -0.22
CA VAL A 53 -9.50 -6.05 0.55
C VAL A 53 -10.29 -4.78 0.25
N LYS A 54 -10.56 -4.00 1.29
CA LYS A 54 -11.33 -2.76 1.26
C LYS A 54 -10.51 -1.59 1.79
N ILE A 55 -10.94 -0.40 1.43
CA ILE A 55 -10.44 0.83 2.04
C ILE A 55 -10.90 0.83 3.51
N GLY A 56 -9.98 1.16 4.40
CA GLY A 56 -10.15 1.08 5.84
C GLY A 56 -9.66 -0.22 6.47
N ASP A 57 -9.33 -1.24 5.66
CA ASP A 57 -8.73 -2.46 6.19
C ASP A 57 -7.32 -2.19 6.75
N GLN A 58 -6.97 -2.97 7.77
CA GLN A 58 -5.66 -2.95 8.42
C GLN A 58 -4.97 -4.29 8.19
N LEU A 59 -3.81 -4.26 7.54
CA LEU A 59 -2.99 -5.44 7.29
C LEU A 59 -1.75 -5.39 8.17
N GLN A 60 -1.44 -6.49 8.84
CA GLN A 60 -0.19 -6.64 9.57
C GLN A 60 0.96 -6.77 8.59
N ILE A 61 2.03 -6.00 8.83
CA ILE A 61 3.25 -5.99 8.05
C ILE A 61 4.37 -6.62 8.86
N GLN A 62 5.11 -7.52 8.23
CA GLN A 62 6.34 -8.08 8.78
C GLN A 62 7.41 -8.21 7.71
N ARG A 63 8.65 -7.82 8.04
CA ARG A 63 9.81 -8.01 7.18
C ARG A 63 10.32 -9.45 7.29
N LEU A 64 10.25 -10.19 6.19
CA LEU A 64 10.84 -11.52 6.03
C LEU A 64 11.97 -11.44 5.00
N GLY A 65 13.21 -11.38 5.49
CA GLY A 65 14.38 -11.16 4.65
C GLY A 65 14.34 -9.80 3.95
N SER A 66 14.25 -9.81 2.62
CA SER A 66 14.20 -8.60 1.78
C SER A 66 12.78 -8.17 1.42
N ARG A 67 11.75 -8.83 1.96
CA ARG A 67 10.34 -8.57 1.63
C ARG A 67 9.56 -8.11 2.85
N TRP A 68 8.56 -7.27 2.62
CA TRP A 68 7.57 -6.88 3.62
C TRP A 68 6.27 -7.58 3.29
N VAL A 69 5.93 -8.60 4.06
CA VAL A 69 4.72 -9.39 3.88
C VAL A 69 3.55 -8.65 4.53
N ALA A 70 2.47 -8.47 3.78
CA ALA A 70 1.20 -7.97 4.26
C ALA A 70 0.22 -9.12 4.45
N GLN A 71 -0.40 -9.21 5.62
CA GLN A 71 -1.32 -10.28 5.99
C GLN A 71 -2.42 -9.79 6.91
N ASP A 72 -3.52 -10.53 6.97
CA ASP A 72 -4.61 -10.34 7.93
C ASP A 72 -4.93 -11.68 8.63
N ALA A 73 -6.07 -11.75 9.33
CA ALA A 73 -6.50 -12.94 10.06
C ALA A 73 -6.69 -14.19 9.19
N GLN A 74 -6.95 -14.04 7.89
CA GLN A 74 -7.14 -15.15 6.96
C GLN A 74 -5.84 -15.46 6.17
N GLY A 75 -4.74 -14.75 6.43
CA GLY A 75 -3.41 -15.06 5.91
C GLY A 75 -2.80 -13.97 5.02
N VAL A 76 -1.84 -14.37 4.18
CA VAL A 76 -1.04 -13.44 3.36
C VAL A 76 -1.86 -12.87 2.19
N VAL A 77 -1.78 -11.55 2.02
CA VAL A 77 -2.35 -10.81 0.88
C VAL A 77 -1.29 -10.60 -0.20
N GLY A 78 -0.05 -10.29 0.18
CA GLY A 78 1.07 -10.13 -0.74
C GLY A 78 2.27 -9.45 -0.10
N ASN A 79 3.21 -9.00 -0.91
CA ASN A 79 4.38 -8.26 -0.42
C ASN A 79 4.26 -6.79 -0.78
N LEU A 80 4.59 -5.86 0.11
CA LEU A 80 4.64 -4.44 -0.21
C LEU A 80 5.67 -4.17 -1.31
N ARG A 81 5.37 -3.24 -2.21
CA ARG A 81 6.29 -2.78 -3.26
C ARG A 81 7.25 -1.71 -2.71
N TRP A 82 7.98 -2.07 -1.66
CA TRP A 82 9.15 -1.32 -1.23
C TRP A 82 10.42 -2.00 -1.70
N LEU A 83 11.44 -1.19 -2.01
CA LEU A 83 12.76 -1.71 -2.33
C LEU A 83 13.65 -1.59 -1.09
N PRO A 84 14.39 -2.65 -0.71
CA PRO A 84 15.32 -2.57 0.42
C PRO A 84 16.34 -1.42 0.29
N GLY A 85 16.73 -1.08 -0.95
CA GLY A 85 17.64 0.03 -1.20
C GLY A 85 17.03 1.42 -1.01
N ASP A 86 15.73 1.54 -0.77
CA ASP A 86 15.11 2.83 -0.44
C ASP A 86 15.29 3.20 1.04
N ASP A 87 15.48 2.20 1.90
CA ASP A 87 15.71 2.45 3.32
C ASP A 87 17.00 3.25 3.54
N GLY A 88 16.91 4.32 4.34
CA GLY A 88 18.02 5.23 4.59
C GLY A 88 18.27 6.30 3.52
N LYS A 89 17.63 6.24 2.34
CA LYS A 89 17.70 7.33 1.34
C LYS A 89 17.10 8.62 1.88
N THR A 90 17.62 9.74 1.40
CA THR A 90 17.07 11.07 1.71
C THR A 90 16.03 11.47 0.67
N VAL A 91 14.85 11.86 1.12
CA VAL A 91 13.81 12.49 0.30
C VAL A 91 14.27 13.89 -0.09
N VAL A 92 14.44 14.15 -1.38
CA VAL A 92 15.04 15.39 -1.89
C VAL A 92 14.27 16.64 -1.45
N ALA A 93 12.93 16.56 -1.43
CA ALA A 93 12.08 17.72 -1.14
C ALA A 93 12.13 18.18 0.32
N THR A 94 12.26 17.25 1.28
CA THR A 94 12.16 17.55 2.72
C THR A 94 13.44 17.30 3.50
N GLY A 95 14.42 16.60 2.91
CA GLY A 95 15.59 16.12 3.63
C GLY A 95 15.29 14.97 4.60
N ALA A 96 14.05 14.50 4.67
CA ALA A 96 13.67 13.37 5.52
C ALA A 96 14.39 12.10 5.09
N ARG A 97 14.81 11.28 6.05
CA ARG A 97 15.37 9.97 5.75
C ARG A 97 14.26 8.92 5.74
N ILE A 98 14.21 8.13 4.68
CA ILE A 98 13.32 6.99 4.59
C ILE A 98 13.70 5.98 5.68
N ARG A 99 12.68 5.47 6.36
CA ARG A 99 12.76 4.43 7.39
C ARG A 99 11.71 3.39 7.09
N LEU A 100 12.13 2.24 6.55
CA LEU A 100 11.21 1.14 6.30
C LEU A 100 11.13 0.25 7.55
N PRO A 101 9.95 0.10 8.17
CA PRO A 101 9.82 -0.60 9.44
C PRO A 101 10.04 -2.11 9.29
N LEU A 102 10.46 -2.78 10.36
CA LEU A 102 10.53 -4.25 10.40
C LEU A 102 9.15 -4.87 10.56
N SER A 103 8.24 -4.17 11.23
CA SER A 103 6.85 -4.58 11.45
C SER A 103 5.97 -3.35 11.61
N GLY A 104 4.67 -3.51 11.38
CA GLY A 104 3.73 -2.43 11.57
C GLY A 104 2.34 -2.76 11.05
N THR A 105 1.47 -1.77 11.03
CA THR A 105 0.12 -1.89 10.47
C THR A 105 0.03 -1.07 9.18
N PHE A 106 -0.32 -1.73 8.07
CA PHE A 106 -0.64 -1.09 6.81
C PHE A 106 -2.11 -0.70 6.78
N HIS A 107 -2.36 0.59 6.77
CA HIS A 107 -3.70 1.17 6.65
C HIS A 107 -4.03 1.35 5.17
N VAL A 108 -4.98 0.56 4.66
CA VAL A 108 -5.40 0.60 3.25
C VAL A 108 -6.29 1.81 3.03
N GLN A 109 -5.85 2.74 2.17
CA GLN A 109 -6.60 3.95 1.83
C GLN A 109 -7.03 4.02 0.37
N ARG A 110 -6.42 3.21 -0.49
CA ARG A 110 -6.58 3.27 -1.94
C ARG A 110 -6.62 1.87 -2.53
N LEU A 111 -7.46 1.70 -3.53
CA LEU A 111 -7.56 0.46 -4.31
C LEU A 111 -7.38 0.78 -5.78
N LEU A 112 -6.59 -0.04 -6.46
CA LEU A 112 -6.64 -0.13 -7.91
C LEU A 112 -7.65 -1.22 -8.26
N ILE A 113 -8.75 -0.83 -8.90
CA ILE A 113 -9.78 -1.75 -9.36
C ILE A 113 -9.80 -1.83 -10.88
N ASP A 114 -10.19 -2.99 -11.39
CA ASP A 114 -10.37 -3.18 -12.82
C ASP A 114 -11.73 -2.66 -13.32
N PRO A 115 -12.02 -2.70 -14.64
CA PRO A 115 -13.31 -2.29 -15.19
C PRO A 115 -14.51 -3.06 -14.62
N ASN A 116 -14.31 -4.30 -14.14
CA ASN A 116 -15.34 -5.12 -13.52
C ASN A 116 -15.48 -4.85 -12.00
N GLY A 117 -14.63 -3.99 -11.44
CA GLY A 117 -14.63 -3.64 -10.02
C GLY A 117 -13.80 -4.57 -9.13
N VAL A 118 -13.00 -5.46 -9.72
CA VAL A 118 -12.12 -6.38 -8.96
C VAL A 118 -10.86 -5.65 -8.52
N VAL A 119 -10.49 -5.78 -7.24
CA VAL A 119 -9.25 -5.19 -6.70
C VAL A 119 -8.04 -5.92 -7.26
N LYS A 120 -7.10 -5.15 -7.82
CA LYS A 120 -5.83 -5.61 -8.41
C LYS A 120 -4.60 -5.17 -7.63
N ASP A 121 -4.69 -4.05 -6.91
CA ASP A 121 -3.58 -3.50 -6.13
C ASP A 121 -4.12 -2.63 -4.99
N ILE A 122 -3.31 -2.40 -3.96
CA ILE A 122 -3.70 -1.67 -2.75
C ILE A 122 -2.64 -0.64 -2.36
N GLY A 123 -3.07 0.50 -1.81
CA GLY A 123 -2.18 1.58 -1.40
C GLY A 123 -2.65 2.28 -0.13
N GLY A 124 -1.73 3.00 0.52
CA GLY A 124 -1.95 3.64 1.82
C GLY A 124 -0.63 3.98 2.50
N TYR A 125 -0.52 3.74 3.81
CA TYR A 125 0.69 4.00 4.59
C TYR A 125 0.86 2.96 5.70
N VAL A 126 2.10 2.76 6.14
CA VAL A 126 2.41 1.86 7.27
C VAL A 126 2.70 2.67 8.52
N GLU A 127 2.05 2.31 9.61
CA GLU A 127 2.37 2.76 10.96
C GLU A 127 3.30 1.73 11.62
N PRO A 128 4.56 2.08 11.95
CA PRO A 128 5.50 1.16 12.59
C PRO A 128 5.01 0.68 13.97
N SER A 129 5.45 -0.52 14.38
CA SER A 129 5.27 -1.06 15.74
C SER A 129 6.60 -1.32 16.43
#